data_AF-A0A6B2Q0H2-F1
#
_entry.id   AF-A0A6B2Q0H2-F1
#
_cell.length_a   1.000
_cell.length_b   1.000
_cell.length_c   1.000
_cell.angle_alpha   90.00
_cell.angle_beta   90.00
_cell.angle_gamma   90.00
#
_symmetry.space_group_name_H-M   'P 1'
#
loop_
_entity.id
_entity.type
_entity.pdbx_description
1 polymer ?
#
loop_
_entity_poly.entity_id
_entity_poly.type
_entity_poly.pdbx_seq_one_letter_code
_entity_poly.pdbx_strand_id
1 'polypeptide(L)' 'MATLKEPVKIFIVQSLACRDTPQEVAELVKQEFGVDIDRVQVATYDPTKVAGKNLSKKYVELFEKTRDEFDKGLIDIP' A
#
# COMPACT_ATOMS: atom_id res chain seq x y z
N MET A 1 11.98 -13.87 -6.79
CA MET A 1 11.18 -12.64 -6.64
C MET A 1 11.86 -11.80 -5.57
N ALA A 2 12.16 -10.53 -5.84
CA ALA A 2 12.84 -9.68 -4.87
C ALA A 2 12.02 -9.61 -3.57
N THR A 3 12.62 -10.01 -2.46
CA THR A 3 11.97 -9.96 -1.15
C THR A 3 11.87 -8.49 -0.74
N LEU A 4 10.76 -7.84 -1.08
CA LEU A 4 10.47 -6.49 -0.59
C LEU A 4 10.58 -6.48 0.93
N LYS A 5 11.32 -5.50 1.46
CA LYS A 5 11.45 -5.30 2.91
C LYS A 5 10.07 -5.04 3.49
N GLU A 6 9.81 -5.56 4.69
CA GLU A 6 8.55 -5.36 5.42
C GLU A 6 8.08 -3.88 5.47
N PRO A 7 8.93 -2.87 5.72
CA PRO A 7 8.51 -1.46 5.68
C PRO A 7 7.95 -1.01 4.33
N VAL A 8 8.48 -1.50 3.20
CA VAL A 8 8.01 -1.13 1.86
C VAL A 8 6.59 -1.67 1.64
N LYS A 9 6.32 -2.89 2.08
CA LYS A 9 4.99 -3.50 1.98
C LYS A 9 3.95 -2.75 2.81
N ILE A 10 4.33 -2.37 4.04
CA ILE A 10 3.49 -1.57 4.93
C ILE A 10 3.15 -0.22 4.29
N PHE A 11 4.16 0.47 3.75
CA PHE A 11 4.00 1.76 3.09
C PHE A 11 3.03 1.67 1.89
N ILE A 12 3.18 0.65 1.04
CA ILE A 12 2.30 0.43 -0.11
C ILE A 12 0.84 0.27 0.35
N VAL A 13 0.61 -0.59 1.34
CA VAL A 13 -0.73 -0.90 1.85
C VAL A 13 -1.37 0.35 2.46
N GLN A 14 -0.61 1.15 3.21
CA GLN A 14 -1.09 2.39 3.82
C GLN A 14 -1.42 3.45 2.77
N SER A 15 -0.54 3.67 1.78
CA SER A 15 -0.77 4.65 0.72
C SER A 15 -2.00 4.30 -0.12
N LEU A 16 -2.15 3.01 -0.48
CA LEU A 16 -3.35 2.54 -1.18
C LEU A 16 -4.62 2.74 -0.34
N ALA A 17 -4.53 2.55 0.98
CA ALA A 17 -5.65 2.82 1.88
C ALA A 17 -6.02 4.32 1.90
N CYS A 18 -5.05 5.21 1.72
CA CYS A 18 -5.24 6.67 1.60
C CYS A 18 -5.81 7.13 0.24
N ARG A 19 -6.18 6.21 -0.66
CA ARG A 19 -6.70 6.48 -2.02
C ARG A 19 -5.65 6.91 -3.04
N ASP A 20 -4.37 6.74 -2.74
CA ASP A 20 -3.31 6.98 -3.74
C ASP A 20 -3.40 5.99 -4.90
N THR A 21 -3.07 6.45 -6.11
CA THR A 21 -3.05 5.54 -7.26
C THR A 21 -1.84 4.61 -7.19
N PRO A 22 -1.94 3.36 -7.70
CA PRO A 22 -0.82 2.43 -7.66
C PRO A 22 0.42 2.92 -8.44
N GLN A 23 0.26 3.91 -9.31
CA GLN A 23 1.35 4.54 -10.02
C GLN A 23 2.08 5.55 -9.13
N GLU A 24 1.36 6.41 -8.41
CA GLU A 24 1.93 7.33 -7.41
C GLU A 24 2.65 6.56 -6.29
N VAL A 25 2.03 5.52 -5.76
CA VAL A 25 2.64 4.69 -4.71
C VAL A 25 3.95 4.03 -5.19
N ALA A 26 4.00 3.57 -6.44
CA ALA A 26 5.23 3.02 -7.01
C ALA A 26 6.36 4.07 -7.09
N GLU A 27 6.03 5.30 -7.50
CA GLU A 27 6.99 6.41 -7.52
C GLU A 27 7.43 6.82 -6.12
N LEU A 28 6.50 6.94 -5.17
CA LEU A 28 6.81 7.25 -3.76
C LEU A 28 7.72 6.19 -3.14
N VAL A 29 7.44 4.91 -3.37
CA VAL A 29 8.31 3.82 -2.88
C VAL A 29 9.71 3.91 -3.48
N LYS A 30 9.80 4.28 -4.76
CA LYS A 30 11.09 4.51 -5.42
C LYS A 30 11.83 5.72 -4.85
N GLN A 31 11.11 6.79 -4.51
CA GLN A 31 11.71 8.01 -3.91
C GLN A 31 12.15 7.77 -2.46
N GLU A 32 11.27 7.22 -1.62
CA GLU A 32 11.54 7.01 -0.19
C GLU A 32 12.49 5.84 0.09
N PHE A 33 12.32 4.73 -0.63
CA PHE A 33 13.07 3.50 -0.35
C PHE A 33 14.12 3.16 -1.41
N GLY A 34 14.17 3.89 -2.54
CA GLY A 34 15.06 3.57 -3.66
C GLY A 34 14.69 2.25 -4.34
N VAL A 35 13.46 1.75 -4.15
CA VAL A 35 13.02 0.45 -4.68
C VAL A 35 12.14 0.66 -5.90
N ASP A 36 12.58 0.15 -7.04
CA ASP A 36 11.77 0.10 -8.25
C ASP A 36 10.75 -1.03 -8.14
N ILE A 37 9.45 -0.69 -8.14
CA ILE A 37 8.36 -1.65 -8.04
C ILE A 37 7.33 -1.33 -9.14
N ASP A 38 6.83 -2.38 -9.78
CA ASP A 38 5.82 -2.23 -10.81
C ASP A 38 4.42 -1.94 -10.21
N ARG A 39 3.65 -1.06 -10.84
CA ARG A 39 2.28 -0.72 -10.44
C ARG A 39 1.34 -1.93 -10.35
N VAL A 40 1.57 -2.97 -11.15
CA VAL A 40 0.81 -4.23 -11.07
C VAL A 40 1.13 -4.94 -9.76
N GLN A 41 2.39 -4.91 -9.32
CA GLN A 41 2.80 -5.44 -8.03
C GLN A 41 2.25 -4.58 -6.88
N VAL A 42 2.16 -3.26 -7.03
CA VAL A 42 1.45 -2.40 -6.05
C VAL A 42 -0.02 -2.83 -5.92
N ALA A 43 -0.70 -3.05 -7.05
CA ALA A 43 -2.12 -3.42 -7.06
C ALA A 43 -2.43 -4.77 -6.38
N THR A 44 -1.46 -5.67 -6.19
CA THR A 44 -1.66 -6.91 -5.43
C THR A 44 -1.69 -6.68 -3.91
N TYR A 45 -1.27 -5.52 -3.43
CA TYR A 45 -1.38 -5.12 -2.02
C TYR A 45 -2.70 -4.42 -1.70
N ASP A 46 -3.59 -4.26 -2.69
CA ASP A 46 -4.92 -3.71 -2.50
C ASP A 46 -5.95 -4.84 -2.27
N PRO A 47 -6.49 -5.00 -1.05
CA PRO A 47 -7.46 -6.05 -0.74
C PRO A 47 -8.85 -5.81 -1.35
N THR A 48 -9.13 -4.59 -1.83
CA THR A 48 -10.40 -4.26 -2.51
C THR A 48 -10.41 -4.76 -3.95
N LYS A 49 -9.24 -5.01 -4.53
CA LYS A 49 -9.05 -5.54 -5.89
C LYS A 49 -8.90 -7.05 -5.90
N VAL A 50 -9.24 -7.65 -7.04
CA VAL A 50 -9.06 -9.09 -7.27
C VAL A 50 -7.59 -9.51 -7.12
N ALA A 51 -6.65 -8.61 -7.41
CA ALA A 51 -5.22 -8.86 -7.29
C ALA A 51 -4.76 -9.06 -5.83
N GLY A 52 -5.43 -8.43 -4.84
CA GLY A 52 -5.11 -8.58 -3.42
C GLY A 52 -5.92 -9.65 -2.69
N LYS A 53 -6.65 -10.51 -3.40
CA LYS A 53 -7.40 -11.63 -2.78
C LYS A 53 -6.52 -12.58 -1.95
N ASN A 54 -5.23 -12.66 -2.27
CA ASN A 54 -4.28 -13.52 -1.59
C ASN A 54 -3.38 -12.77 -0.58
N LEU A 55 -3.73 -11.52 -0.26
CA LEU A 55 -3.01 -10.71 0.71
C LEU A 55 -3.17 -11.31 2.12
N SER A 56 -2.09 -11.31 2.91
CA SER A 56 -2.18 -11.82 4.28
C SER A 56 -3.08 -10.95 5.15
N LYS A 57 -3.84 -11.56 6.06
CA LYS A 57 -4.77 -10.88 6.98
C LYS A 57 -4.15 -9.67 7.69
N LYS A 58 -2.90 -9.77 8.14
CA LYS A 58 -2.14 -8.66 8.75
C LYS A 58 -2.15 -7.38 7.91
N TYR A 59 -1.99 -7.49 6.59
CA TYR A 59 -1.98 -6.34 5.68
C TYR A 59 -3.39 -5.88 5.32
N VAL A 60 -4.36 -6.80 5.24
CA VAL A 60 -5.77 -6.45 5.05
C VAL A 60 -6.26 -5.62 6.23
N GLU A 61 -6.02 -6.07 7.46
CA GLU A 61 -6.37 -5.34 8.68
C GLU A 61 -5.68 -3.98 8.74
N LEU A 62 -4.41 -3.90 8.34
CA LEU A 62 -3.69 -2.63 8.25
C LEU A 62 -4.32 -1.68 7.23
N PHE A 63 -4.71 -2.19 6.06
CA PHE A 63 -5.40 -1.42 5.03
C PHE A 63 -6.72 -0.86 5.56
N GLU A 64 -7.57 -1.72 6.12
CA GLU A 64 -8.87 -1.33 6.65
C GLU A 64 -8.74 -0.32 7.80
N LYS A 65 -7.78 -0.53 8.70
CA LYS A 65 -7.49 0.39 9.78
C LYS A 65 -7.04 1.76 9.25
N THR A 66 -6.07 1.78 8.35
CA THR A 66 -5.58 3.03 7.74
C THR A 66 -6.68 3.72 6.96
N ARG A 67 -7.54 2.96 6.28
CA ARG A 67 -8.70 3.49 5.55
C ARG A 67 -9.70 4.13 6.48
N ASP A 68 -10.03 3.47 7.58
CA ASP A 68 -10.95 3.96 8.61
C ASP A 68 -10.40 5.24 9.26
N GLU A 69 -9.11 5.28 9.57
CA GLU A 69 -8.44 6.48 10.07
C GLU A 69 -8.43 7.63 9.04
N PHE A 70 -8.25 7.33 7.75
CA PHE A 70 -8.35 8.31 6.65
C PHE A 70 -9.78 8.82 6.46
N ASP A 71 -10.78 7.94 6.49
CA ASP A 71 -12.20 8.32 6.35
C ASP A 71 -12.70 9.11 7.56
N LYS A 72 -12.16 8.83 8.76
CA LYS A 72 -12.33 9.65 9.98
C LYS A 72 -11.64 11.02 9.91
N GLY A 73 -10.85 11.29 8.87
CA GLY A 73 -10.08 12.52 8.72
C GLY A 73 -8.95 12.68 9.74
N LEU A 74 -8.48 11.57 10.32
CA LEU A 74 -7.42 11.55 11.33
C LEU A 74 -6.02 11.38 10.71
N ILE A 75 -5.96 11.08 9.41
CA ILE A 75 -4.71 10.88 8.67
C ILE A 75 -4.48 12.08 7.79
N ASP A 76 -3.66 12.99 8.32
CA ASP A 76 -2.91 14.00 7.57
C ASP A 76 -1.52 13.39 7.37
N ILE A 77 -1.34 12.60 6.31
CA ILE A 77 0.03 12.20 5.93
C ILE A 77 0.59 13.42 5.19
N PRO A 78 1.71 14.00 5.67
CA PRO A 78 2.27 15.25 5.16
C PRO A 78 2.71 15.17 3.70
#